data_AF-A0A519NXH6-F1
#
_entry.id   AF-A0A519NXH6-F1
#
_cell.length_a   1.000
_cell.length_b   1.000
_cell.length_c   1.000
_cell.angle_alpha   90.00
_cell.angle_beta   90.00
_cell.angle_gamma   90.00
#
_symmetry.space_group_name_H-M   'P 1'
#
loop_
_entity.id
_entity.type
_entity.pdbx_description
1 polymer ?
#
loop_
_entity_poly.entity_id
_entity_poly.type
_entity_poly.pdbx_seq_one_letter_code
_entity_poly.pdbx_strand_id
1 'polypeptide(L)'
;MRYRPFGRTGASVSNLTLSVGVEALSRGPGAARELIFTALEAGVNCYRLESADPVLAETVGEALSNLDRKLVSVGVTLGRGDGRRGGLRDFSAEGMTGAIDRALHVSGLGWIDFALLEEPGEHELPQSSLNALKALRATERVRLLGVSGDGEVMDAYVST
;
A
#
# COMPACT_ATOMS: atom_id res chain seq x y z
N MET A 1 1.48 -21.87 -5.77
CA MET A 1 0.60 -20.68 -5.65
C MET A 1 -0.46 -20.69 -6.75
N ARG A 2 -1.70 -20.24 -6.49
CA ARG A 2 -2.69 -19.95 -7.55
C ARG A 2 -2.76 -18.44 -7.77
N TYR A 3 -2.92 -18.00 -9.02
CA TYR A 3 -3.05 -16.58 -9.34
C TYR A 3 -4.44 -16.24 -9.86
N ARG A 4 -4.90 -15.02 -9.57
CA ARG A 4 -6.22 -14.52 -9.95
C ARG A 4 -6.08 -13.12 -10.58
N PRO A 5 -6.93 -12.77 -11.56
CA PRO A 5 -7.00 -11.41 -12.06
C PRO A 5 -7.31 -10.41 -10.94
N PHE A 6 -6.58 -9.29 -10.91
CA PHE A 6 -6.77 -8.26 -9.89
C PHE A 6 -7.54 -7.05 -10.45
N GLY A 7 -8.85 -7.02 -10.21
CA GLY A 7 -9.74 -6.01 -10.78
C GLY A 7 -9.64 -5.96 -12.30
N ARG A 8 -9.64 -4.75 -12.87
CA ARG A 8 -9.54 -4.52 -14.33
C ARG A 8 -8.13 -4.07 -14.76
N THR A 9 -7.10 -4.41 -13.99
CA THR A 9 -5.72 -3.95 -14.24
C THR A 9 -4.95 -4.76 -15.27
N GLY A 10 -5.41 -5.98 -15.59
CA GLY A 10 -4.62 -6.96 -16.33
C GLY A 10 -3.51 -7.63 -15.51
N ALA A 11 -3.32 -7.25 -14.24
CA ALA A 11 -2.39 -7.92 -13.34
C ALA A 11 -2.98 -9.24 -12.82
N SER A 12 -2.10 -10.22 -12.60
CA SER A 12 -2.41 -11.51 -12.01
C SER A 12 -1.70 -11.62 -10.66
N VAL A 13 -2.47 -11.63 -9.57
CA VAL A 13 -1.95 -11.64 -8.20
C VAL A 13 -2.14 -13.00 -7.54
N SER A 14 -1.23 -13.38 -6.65
CA SER A 14 -1.32 -14.57 -5.81
C SER A 14 -2.63 -14.54 -5.02
N ASN A 15 -3.26 -15.71 -4.83
CA ASN A 15 -4.48 -15.83 -4.04
C ASN A 15 -4.27 -15.60 -2.54
N LEU A 16 -3.02 -15.33 -2.13
CA LEU A 16 -2.60 -14.87 -0.81
C LEU A 16 -1.80 -13.59 -1.00
N THR A 17 -2.04 -12.60 -0.14
CA THR A 17 -1.25 -11.36 -0.06
C THR A 17 -0.47 -11.39 1.24
N LEU A 18 0.84 -11.13 1.19
CA LEU A 18 1.63 -10.93 2.40
C LEU A 18 1.42 -9.50 2.90
N SER A 19 0.80 -9.36 4.07
CA SER A 19 0.74 -8.10 4.81
C SER A 19 2.04 -7.92 5.58
N VAL A 20 2.73 -6.81 5.38
CA VAL A 20 3.99 -6.48 6.05
C VAL A 20 3.77 -5.24 6.90
N GLY A 21 3.71 -5.42 8.21
CA GLY A 21 3.61 -4.36 9.20
C GLY A 21 4.96 -4.00 9.82
N VAL A 22 4.96 -3.03 10.73
CA VAL A 22 6.16 -2.62 11.49
C VAL A 22 6.68 -3.76 12.38
N GLU A 23 5.82 -4.71 12.75
CA GLU A 23 6.17 -5.90 13.52
C GLU A 23 7.14 -6.80 12.76
N ALA A 24 7.09 -6.81 11.42
CA ALA A 24 8.07 -7.55 10.60
C ALA A 24 9.49 -7.01 10.81
N LEU A 25 9.63 -5.73 11.17
CA LEU A 25 10.91 -5.07 11.46
C LEU A 25 11.41 -5.32 12.89
N SER A 26 10.64 -5.98 13.76
CA SER A 26 11.01 -6.23 15.17
C SER A 26 12.32 -7.02 15.32
N ARG A 27 12.62 -7.89 14.35
CA ARG A 27 13.86 -8.67 14.26
C ARG A 27 14.91 -8.03 13.34
N GLY A 28 14.70 -6.78 12.96
CA GLY A 28 15.53 -6.00 12.05
C GLY A 28 15.14 -6.16 10.56
N PRO A 29 15.59 -5.23 9.68
CA PRO A 29 15.25 -5.24 8.26
C PRO A 29 15.68 -6.52 7.53
N GLY A 30 16.77 -7.16 7.95
CA GLY A 30 17.23 -8.43 7.39
C GLY A 30 16.19 -9.54 7.47
N ALA A 31 15.56 -9.71 8.64
CA ALA A 31 14.52 -10.72 8.85
C ALA A 31 13.23 -10.41 8.06
N ALA A 32 12.88 -9.13 7.93
CA ALA A 32 11.75 -8.71 7.09
C ALA A 32 12.01 -9.00 5.61
N ARG A 33 13.23 -8.75 5.10
CA ARG A 33 13.60 -9.11 3.72
C ARG A 33 13.58 -10.62 3.52
N GLU A 34 14.12 -11.40 4.47
CA GLU A 34 14.07 -12.87 4.42
C GLU A 34 12.62 -13.37 4.34
N LEU A 35 11.71 -12.82 5.16
CA LEU A 35 10.28 -13.13 5.09
C LEU A 35 9.69 -12.86 3.70
N ILE A 36 10.00 -11.71 3.09
CA ILE A 36 9.55 -11.35 1.75
C ILE A 36 10.11 -12.33 0.70
N PHE A 37 11.39 -12.68 0.79
CA PHE A 37 12.01 -13.66 -0.12
C PHE A 37 11.38 -15.05 0.03
N THR A 38 11.17 -15.53 1.25
CA THR A 38 10.50 -16.83 1.48
C THR A 38 9.07 -16.82 0.93
N ALA A 39 8.35 -15.71 1.06
CA ALA A 39 7.01 -15.58 0.46
C ALA A 39 7.08 -15.62 -1.07
N LEU A 40 8.07 -14.95 -1.68
CA LEU A 40 8.32 -14.99 -3.12
C LEU A 40 8.62 -16.41 -3.60
N GLU A 41 9.48 -17.15 -2.90
CA GLU A 41 9.80 -18.56 -3.19
C GLU A 41 8.57 -19.47 -3.08
N ALA A 42 7.64 -19.16 -2.17
CA ALA A 42 6.33 -19.82 -2.08
C ALA A 42 5.35 -19.40 -3.21
N GLY A 43 5.75 -18.44 -4.05
CA GLY A 43 5.01 -17.91 -5.19
C GLY A 43 4.14 -16.69 -4.88
N VAL A 44 4.22 -16.10 -3.69
CA VAL A 44 3.50 -14.86 -3.36
C VAL A 44 4.08 -13.72 -4.20
N ASN A 45 3.22 -13.04 -4.96
CA ASN A 45 3.62 -11.86 -5.72
C ASN A 45 2.83 -10.61 -5.32
N CYS A 46 1.95 -10.69 -4.33
CA CYS A 46 1.16 -9.58 -3.83
C CYS A 46 1.58 -9.25 -2.40
N TYR A 47 1.98 -8.01 -2.17
CA TYR A 47 2.47 -7.49 -0.91
C TYR A 47 1.66 -6.24 -0.53
N ARG A 48 1.30 -6.13 0.75
CA ARG A 48 0.63 -4.94 1.29
C ARG A 48 1.44 -4.41 2.46
N LEU A 49 1.85 -3.15 2.39
CA LEU A 49 2.38 -2.43 3.52
C LEU A 49 1.21 -1.93 4.37
N GLU A 50 1.25 -2.21 5.68
CA GLU A 50 0.18 -1.82 6.61
C GLU A 50 0.16 -0.33 6.95
N SER A 51 1.25 0.37 6.62
CA SER A 51 1.36 1.82 6.69
C SER A 51 2.35 2.32 5.61
N ALA A 52 2.40 3.63 5.40
CA ALA A 52 3.43 4.27 4.59
C ALA A 52 4.72 4.58 5.38
N ASP A 53 5.07 3.76 6.38
CA ASP A 53 6.32 3.94 7.14
C ASP A 53 7.54 3.88 6.19
N PRO A 54 8.44 4.88 6.23
CA PRO A 54 9.58 4.92 5.31
C PRO A 54 10.54 3.74 5.43
N VAL A 55 10.76 3.21 6.63
CA VAL A 55 11.71 2.09 6.82
C VAL A 55 11.10 0.78 6.33
N LEU A 56 9.80 0.60 6.55
CA LEU A 56 9.05 -0.50 5.95
C LEU A 56 9.08 -0.43 4.41
N ALA A 57 8.83 0.76 3.85
CA ALA A 57 8.86 0.99 2.41
C ALA A 57 10.24 0.72 1.80
N GLU A 58 11.30 1.23 2.42
CA GLU A 58 12.69 0.97 2.04
C GLU A 58 13.01 -0.54 2.08
N THR A 59 12.64 -1.22 3.18
CA THR A 59 12.89 -2.66 3.35
C THR A 59 12.20 -3.51 2.27
N VAL A 60 10.94 -3.21 1.95
CA VAL A 60 10.21 -3.88 0.86
C VAL A 60 10.83 -3.55 -0.50
N GLY A 61 11.19 -2.29 -0.72
CA GLY A 61 11.87 -1.84 -1.93
C GLY A 61 13.18 -2.59 -2.19
N GLU A 62 14.03 -2.69 -1.17
CA GLU A 62 15.28 -3.45 -1.23
C GLU A 62 15.04 -4.93 -1.56
N ALA A 63 14.09 -5.57 -0.87
CA ALA A 63 13.76 -6.99 -1.10
C ALA A 63 13.31 -7.27 -2.55
N LEU A 64 12.56 -6.34 -3.14
CA LEU A 64 11.99 -6.50 -4.48
C LEU A 64 12.85 -5.88 -5.59
N SER A 65 13.95 -5.21 -5.27
CA SER A 65 14.78 -4.43 -6.20
C SER A 65 15.35 -5.23 -7.39
N ASN A 66 15.58 -6.53 -7.21
CA ASN A 66 16.13 -7.40 -8.25
C ASN A 66 15.05 -8.04 -9.15
N LEU A 67 13.76 -7.79 -8.88
CA LEU A 67 12.65 -8.32 -9.66
C LEU A 67 12.22 -7.32 -10.72
N ASP A 68 11.75 -7.82 -11.87
CA ASP A 68 10.97 -6.96 -12.76
C ASP A 68 9.72 -6.50 -12.00
N ARG A 69 9.61 -5.19 -11.81
CA ARG A 69 8.53 -4.55 -11.05
C ARG A 69 7.13 -4.95 -11.55
N LYS A 70 6.98 -5.38 -12.80
CA LYS A 70 5.70 -5.87 -13.38
C LYS A 70 5.28 -7.25 -12.87
N LEU A 71 6.19 -8.02 -12.27
CA LEU A 71 5.90 -9.37 -11.76
C LEU A 71 5.30 -9.38 -10.36
N VAL A 72 5.44 -8.27 -9.62
CA VAL A 72 4.95 -8.11 -8.25
C VAL A 72 3.91 -7.00 -8.18
N SER A 73 2.97 -7.15 -7.26
CA SER A 73 1.98 -6.16 -6.90
C SER A 73 2.27 -5.68 -5.48
N VAL A 74 2.49 -4.38 -5.33
CA VAL A 74 2.76 -3.76 -4.03
C VAL A 74 1.70 -2.71 -3.75
N GLY A 75 1.01 -2.87 -2.63
CA GLY A 75 0.05 -1.89 -2.15
C GLY A 75 0.40 -1.31 -0.78
N VAL A 76 -0.23 -0.21 -0.44
CA VAL A 76 -0.03 0.49 0.83
C VAL A 76 -1.37 0.82 1.48
N THR A 77 -1.42 0.73 2.80
CA THR A 77 -2.57 1.19 3.58
C THR A 77 -2.30 2.62 4.06
N LEU A 78 -3.25 3.51 3.81
CA LEU A 78 -3.23 4.92 4.16
C LEU A 78 -4.31 5.22 5.21
N GLY A 79 -4.13 6.31 5.94
CA GLY A 79 -5.02 6.66 7.04
C GLY A 79 -4.69 5.94 8.36
N ARG A 80 -3.65 5.11 8.38
CA ARG A 80 -2.95 4.76 9.62
C ARG A 80 -1.80 5.74 9.82
N GLY A 81 -1.56 6.13 11.06
CA GLY A 81 -0.29 6.75 11.43
C GLY A 81 0.88 5.86 11.01
N ASP A 82 2.07 6.45 10.88
CA ASP A 82 3.32 5.78 10.51
C ASP A 82 3.80 4.67 11.49
N GLY A 83 2.97 4.25 12.46
CA GLY A 83 3.27 3.20 13.44
C GLY A 83 4.34 3.60 14.45
N ARG A 84 5.00 4.75 14.29
CA ARG A 84 6.05 5.26 15.17
C ARG A 84 5.47 6.37 16.04
N ARG A 85 5.28 6.08 17.34
CA ARG A 85 4.86 7.05 18.36
C ARG A 85 3.55 7.78 18.05
N GLY A 86 2.47 7.05 17.83
CA GLY A 86 1.13 7.64 17.80
C GLY A 86 0.94 8.67 16.69
N GLY A 87 1.56 8.43 15.52
CA GLY A 87 1.24 9.17 14.30
C GLY A 87 -0.28 9.28 14.16
N LEU A 88 -0.78 10.51 14.14
CA LEU A 88 -2.20 10.75 14.03
C LEU A 88 -2.69 10.26 12.67
N ARG A 89 -3.87 9.64 12.67
CA ARG A 89 -4.63 9.34 11.48
C ARG A 89 -4.78 10.61 10.65
N ASP A 90 -4.32 10.55 9.39
CA ASP A 90 -4.30 11.70 8.50
C ASP A 90 -4.77 11.29 7.10
N PHE A 91 -5.96 11.77 6.74
CA PHE A 91 -6.56 11.65 5.42
C PHE A 91 -6.57 12.97 4.67
N SER A 92 -5.83 13.98 5.13
CA SER A 92 -5.66 15.22 4.38
C SER A 92 -4.97 14.95 3.04
N ALA A 93 -5.27 15.79 2.05
CA ALA A 93 -4.65 15.74 0.73
C ALA A 93 -3.11 15.77 0.81
N GLU A 94 -2.57 16.62 1.68
CA GLU A 94 -1.13 16.77 1.91
C GLU A 94 -0.53 15.54 2.60
N GLY A 95 -1.18 15.05 3.66
CA GLY A 95 -0.75 13.87 4.39
C GLY A 95 -0.63 12.63 3.52
N MET A 96 -1.68 12.33 2.74
CA MET A 96 -1.70 11.16 1.86
C MET A 96 -0.71 11.29 0.70
N THR A 97 -0.66 12.45 0.05
CA THR A 97 0.29 12.70 -1.06
C THR A 97 1.73 12.59 -0.57
N GLY A 98 2.04 13.24 0.56
CA GLY A 98 3.36 13.18 1.17
C GLY A 98 3.74 11.78 1.64
N ALA A 99 2.79 11.01 2.18
CA ALA A 99 3.03 9.62 2.57
C ALA A 99 3.40 8.73 1.37
N ILE A 100 2.64 8.83 0.26
CA ILE A 100 2.93 8.08 -0.97
C ILE A 100 4.26 8.52 -1.58
N ASP A 101 4.48 9.83 -1.74
CA ASP A 101 5.69 10.35 -2.37
C ASP A 101 6.96 9.97 -1.57
N ARG A 102 6.90 10.03 -0.23
CA ARG A 102 7.99 9.54 0.63
C ARG A 102 8.21 8.05 0.48
N ALA A 103 7.15 7.24 0.54
CA ALA A 103 7.26 5.78 0.41
C ALA A 103 7.84 5.38 -0.95
N LEU A 104 7.41 6.02 -2.05
CA LEU A 104 7.96 5.79 -3.38
C LEU A 104 9.43 6.20 -3.49
N HIS A 105 9.78 7.34 -2.91
CA HIS A 105 11.15 7.86 -2.95
C HIS A 105 12.14 6.90 -2.27
N VAL A 106 11.82 6.45 -1.04
CA VAL A 106 12.73 5.59 -0.26
C VAL A 106 12.74 4.14 -0.73
N SER A 107 11.60 3.63 -1.24
CA SER A 107 11.51 2.24 -1.69
C SER A 107 12.06 2.01 -3.10
N GLY A 108 12.14 3.05 -3.93
CA GLY A 108 12.54 2.90 -5.34
C GLY A 108 11.56 2.08 -6.18
N LEU A 109 10.33 1.82 -5.70
CA LEU A 109 9.33 0.98 -6.38
C LEU A 109 8.79 1.57 -7.68
N GLY A 110 9.00 2.87 -7.92
CA GLY A 110 8.48 3.62 -9.08
C GLY A 110 6.99 3.96 -8.98
N TRP A 111 6.14 2.98 -8.67
CA TRP A 111 4.71 3.17 -8.43
C TRP A 111 4.17 2.21 -7.35
N ILE A 112 2.99 2.53 -6.82
CA ILE A 112 2.18 1.66 -5.97
C ILE A 112 1.03 1.08 -6.81
N ASP A 113 0.80 -0.24 -6.76
CA ASP A 113 -0.26 -0.88 -7.55
C ASP A 113 -1.64 -0.61 -6.97
N PHE A 114 -1.78 -0.57 -5.65
CA PHE A 114 -3.04 -0.21 -5.00
C PHE A 114 -2.81 0.52 -3.67
N ALA A 115 -3.57 1.57 -3.41
CA ALA A 115 -3.64 2.20 -2.10
C ALA A 115 -4.99 1.91 -1.46
N LEU A 116 -4.98 1.45 -0.20
CA LEU A 116 -6.18 1.19 0.59
C LEU A 116 -6.35 2.28 1.65
N LEU A 117 -7.52 2.91 1.69
CA LEU A 117 -7.91 3.80 2.78
C LEU A 117 -8.52 2.94 3.90
N GLU A 118 -7.91 2.95 5.08
CA GLU A 118 -8.41 2.15 6.22
C GLU A 118 -9.53 2.91 6.94
N GLU A 119 -10.78 2.54 6.66
CA GLU A 119 -12.03 2.92 7.32
C GLU A 119 -12.28 4.43 7.48
N PRO A 120 -12.08 5.24 6.42
CA PRO A 120 -12.22 6.69 6.53
C PRO A 120 -13.62 7.08 7.04
N GLY A 121 -13.68 7.92 8.09
CA GLY A 121 -14.95 8.45 8.58
C GLY A 121 -15.60 9.42 7.59
N GLU A 122 -16.90 9.66 7.74
CA GLU A 122 -17.71 10.51 6.83
C GLU A 122 -17.13 11.92 6.60
N HIS A 123 -16.41 12.45 7.58
CA HIS A 123 -15.82 13.80 7.54
C HIS A 123 -14.30 13.80 7.36
N GLU A 124 -13.66 12.63 7.32
CA GLU A 124 -12.21 12.51 7.19
C GLU A 124 -11.73 12.55 5.73
N LEU A 125 -12.63 12.35 4.76
CA LEU A 125 -12.34 12.43 3.34
C LEU A 125 -12.99 13.67 2.69
N PRO A 126 -12.42 14.87 2.88
CA PRO A 126 -12.90 16.05 2.18
C PRO A 126 -12.65 15.93 0.67
N GLN A 127 -13.40 16.70 -0.12
CA GLN A 127 -13.29 16.68 -1.59
C GLN A 127 -11.85 16.96 -2.08
N SER A 128 -11.08 17.77 -1.35
CA SER A 128 -9.66 18.02 -1.63
C SER A 128 -8.82 16.75 -1.56
N SER A 129 -9.06 15.89 -0.56
CA SER A 129 -8.39 14.59 -0.39
C SER A 129 -8.75 13.63 -1.53
N LEU A 130 -10.02 13.57 -1.92
CA LEU A 130 -10.45 12.77 -3.08
C LEU A 130 -9.79 13.25 -4.38
N ASN A 131 -9.66 14.57 -4.56
CA ASN A 131 -9.00 15.14 -5.73
C ASN A 131 -7.50 14.84 -5.75
N ALA A 132 -6.84 14.87 -4.59
CA ALA A 132 -5.44 14.45 -4.45
C ALA A 132 -5.25 12.98 -4.82
N LEU A 133 -6.09 12.07 -4.30
CA LEU A 133 -6.03 10.66 -4.66
C LEU A 133 -6.26 10.43 -6.17
N LYS A 134 -7.22 11.15 -6.77
CA LYS A 134 -7.43 11.14 -8.23
C LYS A 134 -6.21 11.65 -9.00
N ALA A 135 -5.51 12.67 -8.50
CA ALA A 135 -4.29 13.18 -9.10
C ALA A 135 -3.12 12.17 -8.99
N LEU A 136 -2.98 11.49 -7.86
CA LEU A 136 -2.00 10.41 -7.67
C LEU A 136 -2.26 9.24 -8.63
N ARG A 137 -3.54 8.96 -8.92
CA ARG A 137 -3.93 8.00 -9.95
C ARG A 137 -3.62 8.48 -11.36
N ALA A 138 -3.97 9.73 -11.68
CA ALA A 138 -3.73 10.32 -12.99
C ALA A 138 -2.23 10.45 -13.34
N THR A 139 -1.37 10.58 -12.33
CA THR A 139 0.09 10.64 -12.47
C THR A 139 0.76 9.27 -12.38
N GLU A 140 -0.02 8.18 -12.36
CA GLU A 140 0.44 6.78 -12.29
C GLU A 140 1.30 6.42 -11.05
N ARG A 141 1.39 7.31 -10.06
CA ARG A 141 2.04 7.03 -8.77
C ARG A 141 1.31 5.95 -8.00
N VAL A 142 -0.01 5.90 -8.14
CA VAL A 142 -0.89 4.86 -7.62
C VAL A 142 -1.79 4.35 -8.74
N ARG A 143 -1.87 3.04 -8.98
CA ARG A 143 -2.71 2.53 -10.09
C ARG A 143 -4.16 2.33 -9.71
N LEU A 144 -4.40 1.77 -8.52
CA LEU A 144 -5.73 1.53 -7.97
C LEU A 144 -5.92 2.21 -6.63
N LEU A 145 -7.14 2.65 -6.38
CA LEU A 145 -7.58 3.12 -5.08
C LEU A 145 -8.64 2.15 -4.58
N GLY A 146 -8.56 1.82 -3.30
CA GLY A 146 -9.56 1.02 -2.62
C GLY A 146 -9.80 1.58 -1.23
N VAL A 147 -10.89 1.11 -0.62
CA VAL A 147 -11.24 1.40 0.76
C VAL A 147 -11.36 0.06 1.47
N SER A 148 -10.92 0.00 2.72
CA SER A 148 -11.02 -1.15 3.62
C SER A 148 -11.86 -0.73 4.82
N GLY A 149 -12.79 -1.54 5.30
CA GLY A 149 -13.64 -1.20 6.44
C GLY A 149 -14.98 -1.92 6.39
N ASP A 150 -15.64 -2.00 7.54
CA ASP A 150 -16.92 -2.71 7.72
C ASP A 150 -18.10 -1.77 8.03
N GLY A 151 -17.89 -0.44 8.01
CA GLY A 151 -18.89 0.56 8.40
C GLY A 151 -19.84 1.01 7.28
N GLU A 152 -21.02 1.53 7.64
CA GLU A 152 -22.06 2.02 6.70
C GLU A 152 -21.55 3.10 5.72
N VAL A 153 -20.53 3.86 6.13
CA VAL A 153 -19.84 4.88 5.32
C VAL A 153 -19.21 4.26 4.04
N MET A 154 -18.87 2.97 4.07
CA MET A 154 -18.25 2.26 2.95
C MET A 154 -19.18 2.17 1.74
N ASP A 155 -20.49 2.04 1.93
CA ASP A 155 -21.47 1.93 0.85
C ASP A 155 -21.49 3.21 -0.01
N ALA A 156 -21.24 4.37 0.59
CA ALA A 156 -21.16 5.64 -0.12
C ALA A 156 -19.96 5.72 -1.07
N TYR A 157 -18.83 5.11 -0.70
CA TYR A 157 -17.60 5.14 -1.50
C TYR A 157 -17.49 4.02 -2.54
N VAL A 158 -18.23 2.92 -2.38
CA VAL A 158 -18.27 1.79 -3.33
C VAL A 158 -19.31 2.03 -4.46
N SER A 159 -20.29 2.91 -4.25
CA SER A 159 -21.40 3.16 -5.19
C SER A 159 -21.13 4.21 -6.29
N THR A 160 -19.89 4.68 -6.48
CA THR A 160 -19.54 5.68 -7.53
C THR A 160 -18.50 5.17 -8.51
#